data_AF-A0A6M3KGR7-F1
#
_entry.id   AF-A0A6M3KGR7-F1
#
_cell.length_a   1.000
_cell.length_b   1.000
_cell.length_c   1.000
_cell.angle_alpha   90.00
_cell.angle_beta   90.00
_cell.angle_gamma   90.00
#
_symmetry.space_group_name_H-M   'P 1'
#
loop_
_entity.id
_entity.type
_entity.pdbx_description
1 polymer ?
#
loop_
_entity_poly.entity_id
_entity_poly.type
_entity_poly.pdbx_seq_one_letter_code
_entity_poly.pdbx_strand_id
1 'polypeptide(L)' 'MSTPQKMPPPRTIWMRYTSNDGKTHVMEHQVWDKDRFLSSKADDAAKERARAKDGQAKAEQITEDQYRSER' A
#
# COMPACT_ATOMS: atom_id res chain seq x y z
N MET A 1 35.92 -6.76 -4.15
CA MET A 1 35.36 -5.43 -4.45
C MET A 1 33.88 -5.61 -4.75
N SER A 2 32.99 -5.22 -3.84
CA SER A 2 31.54 -5.32 -4.06
C SER A 2 31.08 -4.11 -4.86
N THR A 3 30.53 -4.34 -6.06
CA THR A 3 29.98 -3.29 -6.91
C THR A 3 28.88 -2.53 -6.15
N PRO A 4 28.88 -1.18 -6.12
CA PRO A 4 27.79 -0.45 -5.51
C PRO A 4 26.52 -0.73 -6.33
N GLN A 5 25.59 -1.47 -5.73
CA GLN A 5 24.33 -1.80 -6.37
C GLN A 5 23.53 -0.50 -6.53
N LYS A 6 23.46 0.00 -7.76
CA LYS A 6 22.70 1.21 -8.11
C LYS A 6 21.23 0.92 -7.84
N MET A 7 20.72 1.41 -6.72
CA MET A 7 19.31 1.23 -6.36
C MET A 7 18.44 1.93 -7.43
N PRO A 8 17.33 1.31 -7.87
CA PRO A 8 16.47 1.89 -8.88
C PRO A 8 15.86 3.21 -8.37
N PRO A 9 15.52 4.15 -9.27
CA PRO A 9 14.83 5.37 -8.87
C PRO A 9 13.51 5.03 -8.17
N PRO A 10 13.09 5.83 -7.16
CA PRO A 10 11.82 5.61 -6.48
C PRO A 10 10.67 5.69 -7.49
N ARG A 11 9.74 4.74 -7.38
CA ARG A 11 8.53 4.64 -8.19
C ARG A 11 7.37 5.19 -7.39
N THR A 12 6.53 6.01 -8.04
CA THR A 12 5.27 6.43 -7.46
C THR A 12 4.24 5.31 -7.61
N ILE A 13 3.56 4.98 -6.53
CA ILE A 13 2.41 4.07 -6.51
C ILE A 13 1.27 4.71 -5.74
N TRP A 14 0.05 4.31 -6.07
CA TRP A 14 -1.15 4.75 -5.38
C TRP A 14 -1.82 3.56 -4.72
N MET A 15 -2.32 3.79 -3.52
CA MET A 15 -2.94 2.76 -2.70
C MET A 15 -4.24 3.23 -2.10
N ARG A 16 -5.20 2.30 -2.02
CA ARG A 16 -6.43 2.43 -1.27
C ARG A 16 -6.33 1.61 0.00
N TYR A 17 -6.63 2.23 1.12
CA TYR A 17 -6.67 1.63 2.44
C TYR A 17 -8.10 1.65 2.95
N THR A 18 -8.59 0.50 3.36
CA THR A 18 -9.85 0.34 4.09
C THR A 18 -9.51 0.12 5.56
N SER A 19 -10.10 0.91 6.45
CA SER A 19 -10.00 0.73 7.90
C SER A 19 -11.05 -0.26 8.40
N ASN A 20 -10.93 -0.70 9.66
CA ASN A 20 -11.90 -1.62 10.26
C ASN A 20 -13.32 -1.06 10.33
N ASP A 21 -13.49 0.27 10.41
CA ASP A 21 -14.78 0.95 10.36
C ASP A 21 -15.40 1.05 8.94
N GLY A 22 -14.77 0.40 7.94
CA GLY A 22 -15.21 0.43 6.54
C GLY A 22 -14.84 1.73 5.80
N LYS A 23 -14.25 2.71 6.49
CA LYS A 23 -13.77 3.95 5.87
C LYS A 23 -12.61 3.66 4.92
N THR A 24 -12.72 4.16 3.70
CA THR A 24 -11.67 4.06 2.68
C THR A 24 -10.97 5.40 2.51
N HIS A 25 -9.65 5.36 2.36
CA HIS A 25 -8.85 6.52 1.97
C HIS A 25 -7.78 6.11 0.98
N VAL A 26 -7.38 7.05 0.12
CA VAL A 26 -6.35 6.83 -0.90
C VAL A 26 -5.09 7.62 -0.57
N MET A 27 -3.92 7.03 -0.81
CA MET A 27 -2.62 7.68 -0.59
C MET A 27 -1.65 7.42 -1.74
N GLU A 28 -0.78 8.39 -1.97
CA GLU A 28 0.35 8.30 -2.88
C GLU A 28 1.61 7.95 -2.09
N HIS A 29 2.43 7.05 -2.63
CA HIS A 29 3.71 6.64 -2.03
C HIS A 29 4.83 6.62 -3.06
N GLN A 30 6.01 7.09 -2.65
CA GLN A 30 7.25 6.88 -3.40
C GLN A 30 8.03 5.71 -2.80
N VAL A 31 8.20 4.65 -3.58
CA VAL A 31 8.79 3.38 -3.11
C VAL A 31 9.91 2.92 -4.02
N TRP A 32 10.97 2.39 -3.43
CA TRP A 32 12.11 1.85 -4.19
C TRP A 32 11.83 0.43 -4.67
N ASP A 33 11.11 -0.32 -3.85
CA ASP A 33 10.67 -1.70 -4.11
C ASP A 33 9.16 -1.78 -3.89
N LYS A 34 8.43 -1.86 -5.00
CA LYS A 34 6.97 -1.90 -5.00
C LYS A 34 6.45 -3.19 -4.38
N ASP A 35 6.97 -4.34 -4.81
CA ASP A 35 6.48 -5.65 -4.39
C ASP A 35 6.68 -5.86 -2.90
N ARG A 36 7.85 -5.47 -2.38
CA ARG A 36 8.12 -5.51 -0.94
C ARG A 36 7.19 -4.59 -0.15
N PHE A 37 6.92 -3.38 -0.67
CA PHE A 37 6.01 -2.44 -0.01
C PHE A 37 4.58 -2.96 0.01
N LEU A 38 4.06 -3.44 -1.13
CA LEU A 38 2.71 -3.98 -1.23
C LEU A 38 2.52 -5.21 -0.34
N SER A 39 3.48 -6.12 -0.32
CA SER A 39 3.45 -7.28 0.56
C SER A 39 3.41 -6.86 2.02
N SER A 40 4.23 -5.89 2.43
CA SER A 40 4.21 -5.35 3.79
C SER A 40 2.86 -4.71 4.16
N LYS A 41 2.23 -3.97 3.23
CA LYS A 41 0.94 -3.31 3.49
C LYS A 41 -0.23 -4.29 3.52
N ALA A 42 -0.19 -5.33 2.68
CA ALA A 42 -1.18 -6.40 2.72
C ALA A 42 -1.10 -7.18 4.05
N ASP A 43 0.10 -7.49 4.54
CA ASP A 43 0.33 -8.15 5.83
C ASP A 43 -0.15 -7.29 7.02
N ASP A 44 0.13 -5.99 6.99
CA ASP A 44 -0.33 -5.04 8.00
C ASP A 44 -1.87 -4.99 8.06
N ALA A 45 -2.53 -4.84 6.90
CA ALA A 45 -3.98 -4.87 6.80
C ALA A 45 -4.57 -6.22 7.26
N ALA A 46 -3.92 -7.34 6.95
CA ALA A 46 -4.34 -8.66 7.41
C ALA A 46 -4.24 -8.80 8.94
N LYS A 47 -3.17 -8.25 9.56
CA LYS A 47 -3.02 -8.21 11.02
C LYS A 47 -4.07 -7.32 11.68
N GLU A 48 -4.34 -6.15 11.11
CA GLU A 48 -5.40 -5.25 11.58
C GLU A 48 -6.77 -5.91 11.51
N ARG A 49 -7.04 -6.61 10.41
CA ARG A 49 -8.27 -7.37 10.20
C ARG A 49 -8.42 -8.51 11.21
N ALA A 50 -7.35 -9.25 11.49
CA ALA A 50 -7.36 -10.36 12.44
C ALA A 50 -7.59 -9.90 13.90
N ARG A 51 -7.27 -8.65 14.22
CA ARG A 51 -7.50 -8.06 15.55
C ARG A 51 -8.93 -7.54 15.74
N ALA A 52 -9.66 -7.29 14.66
CA ALA A 52 -11.02 -6.75 14.71
C ALA A 52 -12.07 -7.85 14.59
N LYS A 53 -13.15 -7.74 15.38
CA LYS A 53 -14.25 -8.71 15.44
C LYS A 53 -15.00 -8.85 14.10
N ASP A 54 -15.09 -7.75 13.36
CA ASP A 54 -15.74 -7.64 12.04
C ASP A 54 -14.77 -7.06 11.00
N GLY A 55 -13.47 -7.37 11.12
CA GLY A 55 -12.41 -6.68 10.40
C GLY A 55 -12.63 -6.58 8.89
N GLN A 56 -12.70 -5.32 8.42
CA GLN A 56 -12.78 -4.96 7.00
C GLN A 56 -11.46 -4.36 6.48
N ALA A 57 -10.41 -4.33 7.31
CA ALA A 57 -9.14 -3.73 6.93
C ALA A 57 -8.57 -4.38 5.66
N LYS A 58 -8.19 -3.53 4.70
CA LYS A 58 -7.67 -3.94 3.39
C LYS A 58 -6.67 -2.90 2.89
N ALA A 59 -5.62 -3.35 2.22
CA ALA A 59 -4.70 -2.50 1.48
C ALA A 59 -4.65 -2.99 0.03
N GLU A 60 -4.94 -2.12 -0.92
CA GLU A 60 -4.99 -2.45 -2.35
C GLU A 60 -4.22 -1.43 -3.17
N GLN A 61 -3.48 -1.90 -4.17
CA GLN A 61 -2.85 -1.02 -5.14
C GLN A 61 -3.90 -0.57 -6.16
N ILE A 62 -3.99 0.73 -6.37
CA ILE A 62 -4.86 1.34 -7.38
C ILE A 62 -4.03 2.04 -8.46
N THR A 63 -4.69 2.38 -9.57
CA THR A 63 -4.09 3.19 -10.64
C THR A 63 -4.11 4.68 -10.27
N GLU A 64 -3.28 5.48 -10.93
CA GLU A 64 -3.32 6.95 -10.81
C GLU A 64 -4.70 7.53 -11.11
N ASP A 65 -5.37 7.03 -12.14
CA ASP A 65 -6.70 7.48 -12.55
C ASP A 65 -7.74 7.31 -11.42
N GLN A 66 -7.82 6.08 -10.87
CA GLN A 66 -8.63 5.79 -9.68
C GLN A 66 -8.26 6.69 -8.50
N TYR A 67 -6.97 6.88 -8.21
CA TYR A 67 -6.51 7.76 -7.14
C TYR A 67 -7.02 9.21 -7.31
N ARG A 68 -6.93 9.75 -8.53
CA ARG A 68 -7.41 11.11 -8.83
C ARG A 68 -8.93 11.21 -8.77
N SER A 69 -9.66 10.14 -9.08
CA SER A 69 -11.12 10.12 -9.00
C SER A 69 -11.66 10.03 -7.57
N GLU A 70 -10.87 9.51 -6.62
CA GLU A 70 -11.30 9.26 -5.23
C GLU A 70 -10.79 10.30 -4.22
N ARG A 71 -9.92 11.20 -4.66
CA ARG A 71 -9.34 12.27 -3.85
C ARG A 71 -10.27 13.47 -3.75
#